data_AF-A0AAE9ZDA3-F1
#
_entry.id   AF-A0AAE9ZDA3-F1
#
_cell.length_a   1.000
_cell.length_b   1.000
_cell.length_c   1.000
_cell.angle_alpha   90.00
_cell.angle_beta   90.00
_cell.angle_gamma   90.00
#
_symmetry.space_group_name_H-M   'P 1'
#
loop_
_entity.id
_entity.type
_entity.pdbx_description
1 polymer ?
#
loop_
_entity_poly.entity_id
_entity_poly.type
_entity_poly.pdbx_seq_one_letter_code
_entity_poly.pdbx_strand_id
1 'polypeptide(L)'
;MTKAYSDSDFMKIALSELSKCQVHPRVGAVIAEHGILLSTGYRGEVDGFHAERVAIEKLKSRQLKNATLFTTLEPCVEIHEDQIQSCSDLIIESKLPKVVIGVLDPNGSIYSQGYRKLLENKISVAFFNSKLRAAIEEQTFRYGQVELVIGSGKRRIPVVHSGTKLKVQFSHADNRSIEIKFSSLQPAHGCVDLIAAQDAVRVASDVENFSDITEPMVFRFPSHFSRMRKGMISIVKPNDVNFCLLVKLLELHENDIIVEWQVRNER
;
A
#
# COMPACT_ATOMS: atom_id res chain seq x y z
N MET A 1 -10.64 9.08 40.26
CA MET A 1 -9.50 8.50 39.52
C MET A 1 -9.90 8.41 38.06
N THR A 2 -9.27 9.17 37.17
CA THR A 2 -9.49 9.06 35.73
C THR A 2 -9.01 7.69 35.27
N LYS A 3 -9.88 6.91 34.64
CA LYS A 3 -9.56 5.59 34.12
C LYS A 3 -8.46 5.72 33.07
N ALA A 4 -7.32 5.08 33.29
CA ALA A 4 -6.25 5.02 32.30
C ALA A 4 -6.70 4.14 31.12
N TYR A 5 -6.49 4.64 29.90
CA TYR A 5 -6.78 3.90 28.68
C TYR A 5 -5.71 2.85 28.40
N SER A 6 -6.11 1.73 27.82
CA SER A 6 -5.19 0.73 27.28
C SER A 6 -4.74 1.08 25.86
N ASP A 7 -3.65 0.45 25.38
CA ASP A 7 -3.23 0.54 23.98
C ASP A 7 -4.38 0.18 23.02
N SER A 8 -5.19 -0.84 23.37
CA SER A 8 -6.36 -1.21 22.54
C SER A 8 -7.44 -0.13 22.52
N ASP A 9 -7.57 0.69 23.55
CA ASP A 9 -8.52 1.79 23.56
C ASP A 9 -8.02 2.92 22.66
N PHE A 10 -6.72 3.24 22.69
CA PHE A 10 -6.13 4.22 21.78
C PHE A 10 -6.23 3.80 20.31
N MET A 11 -6.04 2.50 20.00
CA MET A 11 -6.28 1.98 18.66
C MET A 11 -7.73 2.20 18.19
N LYS A 12 -8.72 2.03 19.09
CA LYS A 12 -10.14 2.28 18.78
C LYS A 12 -10.41 3.78 18.60
N ILE A 13 -9.80 4.63 19.42
CA ILE A 13 -9.91 6.10 19.27
C ILE A 13 -9.33 6.52 17.92
N ALA A 14 -8.19 5.98 17.49
CA ALA A 14 -7.62 6.27 16.17
C ALA A 14 -8.58 5.86 15.03
N LEU A 15 -9.30 4.75 15.18
CA LEU A 15 -10.36 4.36 14.23
C LEU A 15 -11.55 5.32 14.25
N SER A 16 -11.93 5.86 15.42
CA SER A 16 -12.95 6.90 15.51
C SER A 16 -12.50 8.21 14.85
N GLU A 17 -11.23 8.60 14.96
CA GLU A 17 -10.67 9.76 14.24
C GLU A 17 -10.68 9.52 12.72
N LEU A 18 -10.28 8.33 12.27
CA LEU A 18 -10.38 7.93 10.85
C LEU A 18 -11.80 8.11 10.32
N SER A 19 -12.82 7.77 11.11
CA SER A 19 -14.23 7.89 10.72
C SER A 19 -14.70 9.33 10.48
N LYS A 20 -13.98 10.34 10.99
CA LYS A 20 -14.27 11.76 10.76
C LYS A 20 -13.76 12.27 9.40
N CYS A 21 -12.86 11.53 8.75
CA CYS A 21 -12.29 11.92 7.47
C CYS A 21 -13.36 11.93 6.37
N GLN A 22 -13.43 13.04 5.63
CA GLN A 22 -14.31 13.16 4.45
C GLN A 22 -13.59 12.81 3.14
N VAL A 23 -12.27 12.70 3.16
CA VAL A 23 -11.41 12.43 2.00
C VAL A 23 -10.64 11.13 2.15
N HIS A 24 -10.38 10.44 1.03
CA HIS A 24 -9.61 9.18 1.00
C HIS A 24 -8.16 9.39 0.53
N PRO A 25 -7.18 8.60 1.01
CA PRO A 25 -7.32 7.62 2.09
C PRO A 25 -7.71 8.28 3.42
N ARG A 26 -8.57 7.63 4.19
CA ARG A 26 -9.00 8.10 5.52
C ARG A 26 -7.96 7.66 6.54
N VAL A 27 -7.43 8.60 7.31
CA VAL A 27 -6.36 8.31 8.28
C VAL A 27 -6.68 9.01 9.59
N GLY A 28 -6.59 8.27 10.69
CA GLY A 28 -6.70 8.78 12.05
C GLY A 28 -5.40 8.53 12.82
N ALA A 29 -5.05 9.48 13.68
CA ALA A 29 -3.87 9.45 14.52
C ALA A 29 -4.20 9.85 15.96
N VAL A 30 -3.53 9.22 16.91
CA VAL A 30 -3.67 9.45 18.35
C VAL A 30 -2.29 9.46 18.99
N ILE A 31 -2.01 10.43 19.83
CA ILE A 31 -0.79 10.46 20.65
C ILE A 31 -1.19 10.30 22.12
N ALA A 32 -0.56 9.36 22.80
CA ALA A 32 -0.84 9.06 24.19
C ALA A 32 0.45 8.81 24.99
N GLU A 33 0.41 9.08 26.29
CA GLU A 33 1.50 8.84 27.22
C GLU A 33 0.92 8.29 28.53
N HIS A 34 1.46 7.18 29.05
CA HIS A 34 1.05 6.56 30.32
C HIS A 34 -0.48 6.38 30.51
N GLY A 35 -1.17 5.92 29.46
CA GLY A 35 -2.63 5.71 29.51
C GLY A 35 -3.47 6.98 29.45
N ILE A 36 -2.85 8.13 29.14
CA ILE A 36 -3.49 9.43 28.97
C ILE A 36 -3.47 9.81 27.49
N LEU A 37 -4.63 10.18 26.95
CA LEU A 37 -4.75 10.77 25.62
C LEU A 37 -4.18 12.20 25.63
N LEU A 38 -3.17 12.46 24.80
CA LEU A 38 -2.55 13.78 24.68
C LEU A 38 -3.11 14.57 23.51
N SER A 39 -3.28 13.92 22.36
CA SER A 39 -3.70 14.55 21.12
C SER A 39 -4.35 13.56 20.17
N THR A 40 -5.20 14.07 19.29
CA THR A 40 -5.79 13.33 18.16
C THR A 40 -5.57 14.11 16.87
N GLY A 41 -5.67 13.42 15.75
CA GLY A 41 -5.68 14.03 14.43
C GLY A 41 -6.37 13.14 13.42
N TYR A 42 -6.95 13.73 12.39
CA TYR A 42 -7.45 13.00 11.24
C TYR A 42 -7.15 13.76 9.95
N ARG A 43 -7.06 13.04 8.82
CA ARG A 43 -6.76 13.66 7.53
C ARG A 43 -7.92 14.58 7.10
N GLY A 44 -7.58 15.84 6.80
CA GLY A 44 -8.54 16.89 6.48
C GLY A 44 -9.07 17.65 7.69
N GLU A 45 -8.52 17.45 8.89
CA GLU A 45 -8.79 18.32 10.04
C GLU A 45 -8.17 19.71 9.85
N VAL A 46 -6.93 19.75 9.36
CA VAL A 46 -6.22 20.96 8.93
C VAL A 46 -5.87 20.78 7.46
N ASP A 47 -6.16 21.78 6.64
CA ASP A 47 -5.95 21.70 5.20
C ASP A 47 -4.47 21.45 4.86
N GLY A 48 -4.22 20.59 3.88
CA GLY A 48 -2.86 20.13 3.51
C GLY A 48 -2.17 19.19 4.50
N PHE A 49 -2.69 18.98 5.72
CA PHE A 49 -1.99 18.18 6.74
C PHE A 49 -2.50 16.73 6.83
N HIS A 50 -1.55 15.81 7.01
CA HIS A 50 -1.83 14.42 7.36
C HIS A 50 -2.17 14.30 8.85
N ALA A 51 -2.87 13.21 9.20
CA ALA A 51 -3.36 12.96 10.56
C ALA A 51 -2.24 12.99 11.60
N GLU A 52 -1.08 12.40 11.28
CA GLU A 52 0.09 12.37 12.15
C GLU A 52 0.62 13.77 12.44
N ARG A 53 0.70 14.62 11.41
CA ARG A 53 1.12 16.01 11.56
C ARG A 53 0.16 16.80 12.43
N VAL A 54 -1.15 16.68 12.16
CA VAL A 54 -2.18 17.35 12.96
C VAL A 54 -2.05 16.94 14.44
N ALA A 55 -1.87 15.65 14.72
CA ALA A 55 -1.74 15.17 16.09
C ALA A 55 -0.45 15.69 16.77
N ILE A 56 0.67 15.70 16.05
CA ILE A 56 1.99 16.14 16.55
C ILE A 56 2.00 17.65 16.82
N GLU A 57 1.51 18.47 15.88
CA GLU A 57 1.62 19.94 15.97
C GLU A 57 0.74 20.57 17.06
N LYS A 58 -0.26 19.83 17.56
CA LYS A 58 -1.04 20.22 18.75
C LYS A 58 -0.25 20.12 20.06
N LEU A 59 0.92 19.48 20.04
CA LEU A 59 1.72 19.20 21.23
C LEU A 59 3.04 19.95 21.23
N LYS A 60 3.54 20.26 22.42
CA LYS A 60 4.91 20.76 22.60
C LYS A 60 5.89 19.58 22.56
N SER A 61 7.10 19.79 22.04
CA SER A 61 8.12 18.73 21.90
C SER A 61 8.40 17.95 23.20
N ARG A 62 8.27 18.60 24.38
CA ARG A 62 8.43 17.93 25.68
C ARG A 62 7.39 16.83 25.95
N GLN A 63 6.19 16.94 25.38
CA GLN A 63 5.09 15.99 25.55
C GLN A 63 5.23 14.76 24.65
N LEU A 64 6.14 14.78 23.67
CA LEU A 64 6.34 13.69 22.71
C LEU A 64 7.41 12.68 23.15
N LYS A 65 8.31 13.06 24.07
CA LYS A 65 9.51 12.30 24.42
C LYS A 65 9.25 10.88 24.94
N ASN A 66 8.14 10.64 25.65
CA ASN A 66 7.74 9.30 26.09
C ASN A 66 6.37 8.89 25.54
N ALA A 67 5.88 9.60 24.53
CA ALA A 67 4.58 9.33 23.96
C ALA A 67 4.63 8.18 22.95
N THR A 68 3.48 7.57 22.72
CA THR A 68 3.25 6.60 21.66
C THR A 68 2.29 7.22 20.65
N LEU A 69 2.66 7.19 19.37
CA LEU A 69 1.77 7.53 18.26
C LEU A 69 1.06 6.27 17.78
N PHE A 70 -0.27 6.28 17.76
CA PHE A 70 -1.11 5.29 17.12
C PHE A 70 -1.64 5.90 15.83
N THR A 71 -1.27 5.35 14.67
CA THR A 71 -1.76 5.81 13.36
C THR A 71 -2.45 4.67 12.64
N THR A 72 -3.55 4.94 11.94
CA THR A 72 -4.31 3.89 11.24
C THR A 72 -3.64 3.45 9.94
N LEU A 73 -2.82 4.28 9.31
CA LEU A 73 -2.10 3.96 8.07
C LEU A 73 -0.60 4.15 8.26
N GLU A 74 0.21 3.41 7.51
CA GLU A 74 1.67 3.59 7.49
C GLU A 74 2.05 5.05 7.19
N PRO A 75 2.91 5.67 8.03
CA PRO A 75 3.39 7.02 7.77
C PRO A 75 4.12 7.11 6.43
N CYS A 76 3.76 8.10 5.60
CA CYS A 76 4.39 8.29 4.30
C CYS A 76 5.90 8.59 4.42
N VAL A 77 6.65 8.24 3.38
CA VAL A 77 8.09 8.56 3.21
C VAL A 77 8.34 9.58 2.11
N GLU A 78 7.36 9.80 1.25
CA GLU A 78 7.40 10.80 0.19
C GLU A 78 6.80 12.12 0.68
N ILE A 79 7.25 13.22 0.06
CA ILE A 79 6.72 14.56 0.27
C ILE A 79 5.69 14.82 -0.83
N HIS A 80 4.43 15.03 -0.47
CA HIS A 80 3.41 15.49 -1.42
C HIS A 80 3.50 17.00 -1.64
N GLU A 81 2.94 17.51 -2.74
CA GLU A 81 3.07 18.92 -3.16
C GLU A 81 2.68 19.93 -2.06
N ASP A 82 1.72 19.57 -1.19
CA ASP A 82 1.23 20.41 -0.10
C ASP A 82 1.95 20.17 1.25
N GLN A 83 2.99 19.33 1.27
CA GLN A 83 3.68 18.93 2.50
C GLN A 83 5.07 19.55 2.62
N ILE A 84 5.38 20.03 3.83
CA ILE A 84 6.71 20.55 4.18
C ILE A 84 7.72 19.40 4.34
N GLN A 85 7.28 18.27 4.91
CA GLN A 85 8.09 17.05 5.10
C GLN A 85 7.20 15.82 5.27
N SER A 86 7.76 14.65 4.99
CA SER A 86 7.08 13.35 5.12
C SER A 86 6.66 13.08 6.58
N CYS A 87 5.63 12.25 6.77
CA CYS A 87 5.18 11.88 8.10
C CYS A 87 6.24 11.09 8.86
N SER A 88 6.97 10.21 8.18
CA SER A 88 8.07 9.45 8.78
C SER A 88 9.19 10.37 9.28
N ASP A 89 9.59 11.38 8.50
CA ASP A 89 10.61 12.36 8.93
C ASP A 89 10.13 13.19 10.11
N LEU A 90 8.87 13.67 10.06
CA LEU A 90 8.28 14.42 11.17
C LEU A 90 8.27 13.62 12.48
N ILE A 91 7.95 12.33 12.42
CA ILE A 91 7.96 11.45 13.59
C ILE A 91 9.38 11.31 14.16
N ILE A 92 10.39 11.14 13.28
CA ILE A 92 11.80 11.02 13.66
C ILE A 92 12.30 12.31 14.32
N GLU A 93 12.04 13.47 13.70
CA GLU A 93 12.41 14.77 14.25
C GLU A 93 11.70 15.08 15.57
N SER A 94 10.45 14.62 15.71
CA SER A 94 9.65 14.74 16.94
C SER A 94 10.18 13.85 18.08
N LYS A 95 11.12 12.94 17.79
CA LYS A 95 11.73 12.02 18.77
C LYS A 95 10.69 11.16 19.50
N LEU A 96 9.66 10.73 18.78
CA LEU A 96 8.69 9.77 19.30
C LEU A 96 9.38 8.40 19.47
N PRO A 97 9.35 7.77 20.65
CA PRO A 97 10.03 6.50 20.89
C PRO A 97 9.26 5.30 20.34
N LYS A 98 7.94 5.41 20.15
CA LYS A 98 7.08 4.30 19.74
C LYS A 98 5.98 4.75 18.78
N VAL A 99 5.79 3.97 17.71
CA VAL A 99 4.68 4.09 16.78
C VAL A 99 3.94 2.75 16.71
N VAL A 100 2.62 2.80 16.72
CA VAL A 100 1.75 1.65 16.52
C VAL A 100 0.97 1.90 15.24
N ILE A 101 1.17 1.04 14.23
CA ILE A 101 0.61 1.20 12.89
C ILE A 101 -0.62 0.31 12.73
N GLY A 102 -1.69 0.85 12.15
CA GLY A 102 -2.86 0.09 11.74
C GLY A 102 -2.53 -0.86 10.61
N VAL A 103 -2.55 -0.36 9.37
CA VAL A 103 -2.24 -1.15 8.17
C VAL A 103 -1.11 -0.50 7.39
N LEU A 104 -0.36 -1.30 6.64
CA LEU A 104 0.68 -0.80 5.75
C LEU A 104 0.04 -0.18 4.51
N ASP A 105 0.69 0.83 3.94
CA ASP A 105 0.15 1.53 2.77
C ASP A 105 0.27 0.62 1.53
N PRO A 106 -0.82 0.30 0.82
CA PRO A 106 -0.76 -0.52 -0.38
C PRO A 106 -0.06 0.15 -1.57
N ASN A 107 0.19 1.46 -1.51
CA ASN A 107 0.97 2.18 -2.52
C ASN A 107 2.38 1.62 -2.58
N GLY A 108 2.79 1.08 -3.73
CA GLY A 108 4.09 0.43 -3.89
C GLY A 108 5.31 1.34 -3.68
N SER A 109 5.13 2.66 -3.74
CA SER A 109 6.17 3.66 -3.43
C SER A 109 6.30 3.97 -1.94
N ILE A 110 5.30 3.62 -1.12
CA ILE A 110 5.32 3.84 0.34
C ILE A 110 5.48 2.51 1.09
N TYR A 111 4.94 1.44 0.50
CA TYR A 111 4.75 0.16 1.15
C TYR A 111 5.99 -0.34 1.92
N SER A 112 5.83 -0.49 3.23
CA SER A 112 6.86 -0.90 4.21
C SER A 112 8.06 0.04 4.34
N GLN A 113 8.16 1.10 3.54
CA GLN A 113 9.26 2.05 3.59
C GLN A 113 9.15 2.94 4.83
N GLY A 114 7.95 3.38 5.20
CA GLY A 114 7.71 4.16 6.42
C GLY A 114 8.03 3.32 7.66
N TYR A 115 7.52 2.09 7.69
CA TYR A 115 7.86 1.11 8.72
C TYR A 115 9.38 0.89 8.86
N ARG A 116 10.10 0.62 7.75
CA ARG A 116 11.56 0.40 7.75
C ARG A 116 12.31 1.64 8.23
N LYS A 117 11.97 2.82 7.71
CA LYS A 117 12.62 4.09 8.05
C LYS A 117 12.51 4.41 9.54
N LEU A 118 11.37 4.13 10.17
CA LEU A 118 11.19 4.29 11.62
C LEU A 118 12.10 3.33 12.42
N LEU A 119 12.17 2.07 12.03
CA LEU A 119 13.04 1.07 12.69
C LEU A 119 14.52 1.42 12.56
N GLU A 120 14.97 1.83 11.38
CA GLU A 120 16.36 2.27 11.13
C GLU A 120 16.76 3.46 12.01
N ASN A 121 15.80 4.31 12.35
CA ASN A 121 15.97 5.44 13.27
C ASN A 121 15.69 5.09 14.74
N LYS A 122 15.69 3.80 15.08
CA LYS A 122 15.56 3.27 16.46
C LYS A 122 14.22 3.61 17.14
N ILE A 123 13.17 3.81 16.35
CA ILE A 123 11.80 3.97 16.85
C ILE A 123 11.16 2.59 16.95
N SER A 124 10.57 2.28 18.10
CA SER A 124 9.85 1.02 18.30
C SER A 124 8.57 1.00 17.48
N VAL A 125 8.36 -0.03 16.66
CA VAL A 125 7.15 -0.15 15.85
C VAL A 125 6.37 -1.41 16.22
N ALA A 126 5.07 -1.24 16.47
CA ALA A 126 4.11 -2.32 16.69
C ALA A 126 2.90 -2.16 15.76
N PHE A 127 2.00 -3.15 15.76
CA PHE A 127 0.80 -3.14 14.93
C PHE A 127 -0.49 -3.22 15.74
N PHE A 128 -1.58 -2.74 15.15
CA PHE A 128 -2.93 -2.93 15.67
C PHE A 128 -3.28 -4.43 15.63
N ASN A 129 -4.21 -4.85 16.49
CA ASN A 129 -4.72 -6.22 16.43
C ASN A 129 -5.45 -6.51 15.11
N SER A 130 -5.49 -7.78 14.71
CA SER A 130 -6.05 -8.23 13.41
C SER A 130 -7.47 -7.72 13.15
N LYS A 131 -8.34 -7.71 14.17
CA LYS A 131 -9.73 -7.24 14.05
C LYS A 131 -9.80 -5.76 13.68
N LEU A 132 -8.99 -4.91 14.34
CA LEU A 132 -8.96 -3.49 14.03
C LEU A 132 -8.31 -3.21 12.69
N ARG A 133 -7.29 -3.99 12.28
CA ARG A 133 -6.66 -3.87 10.97
C ARG A 133 -7.65 -4.08 9.82
N ALA A 134 -8.48 -5.12 9.91
CA ALA A 134 -9.53 -5.36 8.91
C ALA A 134 -10.52 -4.18 8.80
N ALA A 135 -10.94 -3.63 9.96
CA ALA A 135 -11.83 -2.46 9.97
C ALA A 135 -11.18 -1.20 9.40
N ILE A 136 -9.88 -1.01 9.65
CA ILE A 136 -9.09 0.08 9.07
C ILE A 136 -9.02 -0.08 7.56
N GLU A 137 -8.67 -1.26 7.05
CA GLU A 137 -8.63 -1.52 5.62
C GLU A 137 -9.97 -1.14 4.98
N GLU A 138 -11.09 -1.58 5.56
CA GLU A 138 -12.46 -1.34 5.05
C GLU A 138 -12.83 0.16 4.96
N GLN A 139 -12.33 0.98 5.89
CA GLN A 139 -12.71 2.39 5.95
C GLN A 139 -11.69 3.33 5.30
N THR A 140 -10.41 2.94 5.26
CA THR A 140 -9.31 3.79 4.78
C THR A 140 -9.48 4.11 3.31
N PHE A 141 -9.79 3.11 2.48
CA PHE A 141 -9.84 3.27 1.02
C PHE A 141 -11.29 3.31 0.53
N ARG A 142 -11.57 4.07 -0.54
CA ARG A 142 -12.83 3.83 -1.27
C ARG A 142 -12.67 2.46 -1.91
N TYR A 143 -13.48 1.50 -1.49
CA TYR A 143 -13.57 0.19 -2.16
C TYR A 143 -14.15 0.27 -3.58
N GLY A 144 -14.45 1.47 -4.07
CA GLY A 144 -14.66 1.70 -5.50
C GLY A 144 -13.32 1.72 -6.20
N GLN A 145 -12.93 0.58 -6.80
CA GLN A 145 -11.80 0.38 -7.72
C GLN A 145 -10.44 -0.03 -7.12
N VAL A 146 -10.40 -0.84 -6.06
CA VAL A 146 -9.16 -1.62 -5.77
C VAL A 146 -8.78 -2.50 -6.98
N GLU A 147 -9.79 -3.00 -7.67
CA GLU A 147 -9.64 -3.81 -8.88
C GLU A 147 -9.35 -3.01 -10.14
N LEU A 148 -9.49 -1.68 -10.21
CA LEU A 148 -9.19 -0.94 -11.45
C LEU A 148 -7.96 -0.05 -11.25
N VAL A 149 -6.95 -0.24 -12.09
CA VAL A 149 -5.79 0.65 -12.20
C VAL A 149 -5.71 1.21 -13.62
N ILE A 150 -5.18 2.41 -13.74
CA ILE A 150 -5.11 3.16 -14.99
C ILE A 150 -3.66 3.52 -15.26
N GLY A 151 -3.17 3.23 -16.47
CA GLY A 151 -1.78 3.49 -16.86
C GLY A 151 -0.79 2.47 -16.29
N SER A 152 0.48 2.83 -16.31
CA SER A 152 1.59 2.05 -15.73
C SER A 152 1.75 2.40 -14.24
N GLY A 153 2.26 1.48 -13.43
CA GLY A 153 2.43 1.74 -12.00
C GLY A 153 3.01 0.59 -11.20
N LYS A 154 3.02 0.75 -9.87
CA LYS A 154 3.50 -0.23 -8.90
C LYS A 154 2.57 -0.27 -7.70
N ARG A 155 2.28 -1.47 -7.19
CA ARG A 155 1.33 -1.65 -6.08
C ARG A 155 1.60 -2.92 -5.28
N ARG A 156 1.29 -2.90 -3.99
CA ARG A 156 1.12 -4.10 -3.20
C ARG A 156 -0.29 -4.67 -3.38
N ILE A 157 -0.37 -5.94 -3.72
CA ILE A 157 -1.62 -6.65 -3.98
C ILE A 157 -1.75 -7.79 -2.96
N PRO A 158 -2.77 -7.78 -2.08
CA PRO A 158 -3.05 -8.94 -1.24
C PRO A 158 -3.41 -10.11 -2.14
N VAL A 159 -2.96 -11.33 -1.82
CA VAL A 159 -3.34 -12.54 -2.56
C VAL A 159 -4.09 -13.46 -1.62
N VAL A 160 -5.42 -13.33 -1.63
CA VAL A 160 -6.31 -14.15 -0.81
C VAL A 160 -6.63 -15.48 -1.51
N HIS A 161 -7.23 -16.42 -0.79
CA HIS A 161 -7.51 -17.77 -1.30
C HIS A 161 -8.31 -17.79 -2.62
N SER A 162 -9.28 -16.89 -2.79
CA SER A 162 -10.05 -16.77 -4.04
C SER A 162 -9.26 -16.12 -5.19
N GLY A 163 -8.07 -15.60 -4.90
CA GLY A 163 -7.23 -14.77 -5.75
C GLY A 163 -7.74 -13.34 -5.89
N THR A 164 -6.85 -12.43 -6.25
CA THR A 164 -7.13 -11.00 -6.33
C THR A 164 -7.12 -10.53 -7.77
N LYS A 165 -8.23 -9.91 -8.19
CA LYS A 165 -8.44 -9.43 -9.55
C LYS A 165 -7.96 -8.00 -9.71
N LEU A 166 -7.46 -7.70 -10.90
CA LEU A 166 -7.06 -6.37 -11.32
C LEU A 166 -7.41 -6.18 -12.80
N LYS A 167 -8.25 -5.20 -13.11
CA LYS A 167 -8.44 -4.57 -14.41
C LYS A 167 -7.44 -3.45 -14.57
N VAL A 168 -6.71 -3.48 -15.68
CA VAL A 168 -5.74 -2.45 -16.06
C VAL A 168 -6.24 -1.74 -17.30
N GLN A 169 -6.52 -0.44 -17.20
CA GLN A 169 -6.84 0.44 -18.33
C GLN A 169 -5.59 1.13 -18.84
N PHE A 170 -5.57 1.44 -20.14
CA PHE A 170 -4.46 2.15 -20.75
C PHE A 170 -4.39 3.62 -20.28
N SER A 171 -5.53 4.32 -20.25
CA SER A 171 -5.63 5.72 -19.82
C SER A 171 -7.06 6.05 -19.37
N HIS A 172 -7.25 7.19 -18.70
CA HIS A 172 -8.59 7.64 -18.26
C HIS A 172 -9.58 7.86 -19.43
N ALA A 173 -9.07 8.12 -20.64
CA ALA A 173 -9.88 8.31 -21.83
C ALA A 173 -10.19 7.01 -22.58
N ASP A 174 -9.55 5.89 -22.20
CA ASP A 174 -9.71 4.58 -22.84
C ASP A 174 -10.41 3.62 -21.87
N ASN A 175 -11.64 3.22 -22.23
CA ASN A 175 -12.43 2.33 -21.39
C ASN A 175 -12.02 0.85 -21.49
N ARG A 176 -11.18 0.48 -22.47
CA ARG A 176 -10.70 -0.89 -22.66
C ARG A 176 -9.75 -1.27 -21.54
N SER A 177 -9.89 -2.49 -21.04
CA SER A 177 -9.10 -2.98 -19.90
C SER A 177 -8.62 -4.41 -20.10
N ILE A 178 -7.44 -4.73 -19.58
CA ILE A 178 -6.96 -6.11 -19.43
C ILE A 178 -7.27 -6.57 -18.00
N GLU A 179 -8.02 -7.67 -17.86
CA GLU A 179 -8.24 -8.31 -16.55
C GLU A 179 -7.16 -9.36 -16.29
N ILE A 180 -6.49 -9.22 -15.15
CA ILE A 180 -5.54 -10.19 -14.59
C ILE A 180 -5.96 -10.60 -13.18
N LYS A 181 -5.46 -11.74 -12.74
CA LYS A 181 -5.70 -12.27 -11.40
C LYS A 181 -4.42 -12.86 -10.83
N PHE A 182 -4.09 -12.51 -9.58
CA PHE A 182 -3.05 -13.20 -8.82
C PHE A 182 -3.70 -14.24 -7.91
N SER A 183 -3.18 -15.47 -7.91
CA SER A 183 -3.70 -16.56 -7.08
C SER A 183 -2.59 -17.56 -6.72
N SER A 184 -2.92 -18.57 -5.92
CA SER A 184 -1.99 -19.66 -5.57
C SER A 184 -0.67 -19.16 -4.99
N LEU A 185 -0.73 -18.11 -4.14
CA LEU A 185 0.44 -17.57 -3.45
C LEU A 185 1.05 -18.67 -2.57
N GLN A 186 2.31 -18.99 -2.83
CA GLN A 186 3.06 -20.03 -2.13
C GLN A 186 4.38 -19.43 -1.62
N PRO A 187 4.36 -18.75 -0.46
CA PRO A 187 5.54 -18.07 0.07
C PRO A 187 6.72 -19.00 0.34
N ALA A 188 6.45 -20.20 0.83
CA ALA A 188 7.47 -21.24 1.05
C ALA A 188 8.20 -21.65 -0.24
N HIS A 189 7.55 -21.51 -1.40
CA HIS A 189 8.13 -21.80 -2.71
C HIS A 189 8.55 -20.54 -3.47
N GLY A 190 8.33 -19.35 -2.91
CA GLY A 190 8.68 -18.06 -3.51
C GLY A 190 7.96 -17.80 -4.83
N CYS A 191 6.71 -18.23 -4.99
CA CYS A 191 5.96 -18.06 -6.23
C CYS A 191 4.48 -17.70 -6.03
N VAL A 192 3.91 -17.06 -7.06
CA VAL A 192 2.48 -16.74 -7.20
C VAL A 192 2.09 -16.97 -8.66
N ASP A 193 0.84 -17.37 -8.92
CA ASP A 193 0.35 -17.56 -10.27
C ASP A 193 -0.38 -16.29 -10.75
N LEU A 194 0.10 -15.69 -11.85
CA LEU A 194 -0.60 -14.67 -12.62
C LEU A 194 -1.46 -15.34 -13.67
N ILE A 195 -2.76 -15.06 -13.67
CA ILE A 195 -3.75 -15.64 -14.57
C ILE A 195 -4.40 -14.52 -15.38
N ALA A 196 -4.66 -14.76 -16.66
CA ALA A 196 -5.44 -13.86 -17.52
C ALA A 196 -6.35 -14.68 -18.45
N ALA A 197 -6.89 -14.03 -19.49
CA ALA A 197 -7.65 -14.72 -20.54
C ALA A 197 -6.84 -15.85 -21.18
N GLN A 198 -7.55 -16.81 -21.79
CA GLN A 198 -6.92 -17.94 -22.48
C GLN A 198 -5.94 -17.45 -23.56
N ASP A 199 -4.76 -18.06 -23.60
CA ASP A 199 -3.67 -17.75 -24.54
C ASP A 199 -3.20 -16.28 -24.53
N ALA A 200 -3.47 -15.55 -23.44
CA ALA A 200 -3.07 -14.15 -23.30
C ALA A 200 -1.71 -13.98 -22.61
N VAL A 201 -1.25 -14.94 -21.82
CA VAL A 201 -0.07 -14.80 -20.94
C VAL A 201 1.17 -15.39 -21.59
N ARG A 202 2.27 -14.65 -21.61
CA ARG A 202 3.60 -15.08 -22.07
C ARG A 202 4.62 -14.80 -20.97
N VAL A 203 5.66 -15.62 -20.87
CA VAL A 203 6.79 -15.37 -19.95
C VAL A 203 7.92 -14.70 -20.74
N ALA A 204 8.39 -13.57 -20.24
CA ALA A 204 9.59 -12.91 -20.77
C ALA A 204 10.83 -13.49 -20.08
N SER A 205 11.24 -14.68 -20.51
CA SER A 205 12.42 -15.37 -19.98
C SER A 205 13.69 -14.56 -20.24
N ASP A 206 14.65 -14.62 -19.30
CA ASP A 206 15.98 -14.01 -19.40
C ASP A 206 15.98 -12.47 -19.55
N VAL A 207 14.89 -11.81 -19.16
CA VAL A 207 14.78 -10.36 -19.15
C VAL A 207 14.53 -9.84 -17.73
N GLU A 208 15.31 -8.85 -17.31
CA GLU A 208 15.19 -8.26 -15.98
C GLU A 208 14.39 -6.96 -15.97
N ASN A 209 14.48 -6.12 -17.02
CA ASN A 209 13.84 -4.80 -17.04
C ASN A 209 12.85 -4.70 -18.19
N PHE A 210 11.79 -3.90 -17.99
CA PHE A 210 10.85 -3.64 -19.07
C PHE A 210 11.51 -3.01 -20.29
N SER A 211 12.50 -2.13 -20.10
CA SER A 211 13.25 -1.47 -21.18
C SER A 211 13.89 -2.44 -22.17
N ASP A 212 14.27 -3.62 -21.71
CA ASP A 212 14.99 -4.63 -22.50
C ASP A 212 14.02 -5.39 -23.43
N ILE A 213 12.72 -5.34 -23.12
CA ILE A 213 11.67 -5.82 -24.00
C ILE A 213 11.37 -4.68 -24.98
N THR A 214 11.81 -4.79 -26.23
CA THR A 214 11.45 -3.82 -27.28
C THR A 214 10.13 -4.21 -27.95
N GLU A 215 9.99 -5.49 -28.29
CA GLU A 215 8.80 -6.09 -28.91
C GLU A 215 8.19 -7.18 -28.01
N PRO A 216 7.13 -6.89 -27.24
CA PRO A 216 6.51 -7.86 -26.33
C PRO A 216 5.97 -9.11 -27.02
N MET A 217 5.62 -9.05 -28.31
CA MET A 217 5.03 -10.19 -29.02
C MET A 217 6.07 -11.19 -29.54
N VAL A 218 7.38 -10.93 -29.35
CA VAL A 218 8.44 -11.87 -29.73
C VAL A 218 8.42 -13.16 -28.89
N PHE A 219 7.82 -13.13 -27.70
CA PHE A 219 7.69 -14.29 -26.81
C PHE A 219 6.54 -15.21 -27.29
N ARG A 220 6.88 -16.36 -27.87
CA ARG A 220 5.98 -17.15 -28.74
C ARG A 220 5.08 -18.17 -28.06
N PHE A 221 5.17 -18.33 -26.75
CA PHE A 221 4.47 -19.39 -26.02
C PHE A 221 3.36 -18.81 -25.15
N PRO A 222 2.15 -18.57 -25.71
CA PRO A 222 1.02 -18.13 -24.92
C PRO A 222 0.51 -19.24 -24.00
N SER A 223 -0.08 -18.82 -22.90
CA SER A 223 -0.70 -19.64 -21.86
C SER A 223 -1.87 -18.87 -21.25
N HIS A 224 -2.65 -19.52 -20.39
CA HIS A 224 -3.67 -18.88 -19.56
C HIS A 224 -3.10 -18.39 -18.22
N PHE A 225 -1.89 -18.81 -17.85
CA PHE A 225 -1.21 -18.39 -16.63
C PHE A 225 0.32 -18.37 -16.76
N SER A 226 0.94 -17.68 -15.81
CA SER A 226 2.39 -17.68 -15.57
C SER A 226 2.65 -17.83 -14.08
N ARG A 227 3.49 -18.81 -13.71
CA ARG A 227 4.01 -18.94 -12.34
C ARG A 227 5.17 -17.98 -12.15
N MET A 228 4.89 -16.86 -11.50
CA MET A 228 5.85 -15.79 -11.29
C MET A 228 6.71 -16.02 -10.05
N ARG A 229 8.00 -15.71 -10.17
CA ARG A 229 8.98 -15.60 -9.08
C ARG A 229 9.54 -14.18 -9.05
N LYS A 230 10.16 -13.79 -7.93
CA LYS A 230 10.79 -12.47 -7.79
C LYS A 230 11.71 -12.18 -8.97
N GLY A 231 11.53 -11.01 -9.59
CA GLY A 231 12.27 -10.55 -10.76
C GLY A 231 11.65 -10.92 -12.11
N MET A 232 10.82 -11.97 -12.18
CA MET A 232 10.23 -12.42 -13.45
C MET A 232 9.25 -11.40 -14.03
N ILE A 233 9.28 -11.29 -15.36
CA ILE A 233 8.34 -10.49 -16.14
C ILE A 233 7.40 -11.43 -16.90
N SER A 234 6.10 -11.16 -16.79
CA SER A 234 5.06 -11.80 -17.60
C SER A 234 4.36 -10.76 -18.47
N ILE A 235 4.05 -11.11 -19.70
CA ILE A 235 3.37 -10.26 -20.67
C ILE A 235 1.96 -10.79 -20.83
N VAL A 236 0.97 -9.91 -20.71
CA VAL A 236 -0.44 -10.22 -20.90
C VAL A 236 -0.96 -9.44 -22.10
N LYS A 237 -1.39 -10.17 -23.13
CA LYS A 237 -2.00 -9.60 -24.34
C LYS A 237 -3.22 -10.44 -24.74
N PRO A 238 -4.42 -10.02 -24.33
CA PRO A 238 -5.67 -10.55 -24.84
C PRO A 238 -5.87 -10.21 -26.32
N ASN A 239 -6.68 -10.99 -27.04
CA ASN A 239 -6.93 -10.81 -28.47
C ASN A 239 -7.86 -9.63 -28.80
N ASP A 240 -8.63 -9.17 -27.81
CA ASP A 240 -9.70 -8.16 -27.93
C ASP A 240 -9.23 -6.73 -27.58
N VAL A 241 -7.96 -6.55 -27.25
CA VAL A 241 -7.40 -5.27 -26.80
C VAL A 241 -6.10 -4.96 -27.55
N ASN A 242 -5.94 -3.71 -28.02
CA ASN A 242 -4.79 -3.28 -28.84
C ASN A 242 -3.61 -2.75 -28.03
N PHE A 243 -3.50 -3.13 -26.76
CA PHE A 243 -2.36 -2.83 -25.92
C PHE A 243 -2.00 -4.10 -25.13
N CYS A 244 -0.74 -4.19 -24.69
CA CYS A 244 -0.28 -5.26 -23.82
C CYS A 244 0.10 -4.73 -22.45
N LEU A 245 0.14 -5.64 -21.49
CA LEU A 245 0.51 -5.37 -20.11
C LEU A 245 1.76 -6.19 -19.78
N LEU A 246 2.84 -5.51 -19.41
CA LEU A 246 4.01 -6.16 -18.81
C LEU A 246 3.83 -6.11 -17.30
N VAL A 247 4.06 -7.23 -16.61
CA VAL A 247 3.91 -7.37 -15.17
C VAL A 247 5.19 -7.97 -14.60
N LYS A 248 5.85 -7.27 -13.67
CA LYS A 248 7.03 -7.74 -12.95
C LYS A 248 6.68 -8.01 -11.49
N LEU A 249 7.07 -9.18 -11.00
CA LEU A 249 6.97 -9.48 -9.57
C LEU A 249 8.20 -8.95 -8.84
N LEU A 250 8.03 -7.93 -7.98
CA LEU A 250 9.14 -7.29 -7.27
C LEU A 250 9.44 -7.94 -5.92
N GLU A 251 8.41 -8.21 -5.13
CA GLU A 251 8.54 -8.89 -3.83
C GLU A 251 7.35 -9.82 -3.60
N LEU A 252 7.57 -10.81 -2.74
CA LEU A 252 6.56 -11.78 -2.32
C LEU A 252 6.65 -11.90 -0.80
N HIS A 253 5.50 -11.83 -0.13
CA HIS A 253 5.37 -11.99 1.31
C HIS A 253 4.35 -13.07 1.64
N GLU A 254 4.06 -13.26 2.93
CA GLU A 254 3.17 -14.33 3.40
C GLU A 254 1.76 -14.28 2.80
N ASN A 255 1.19 -13.08 2.63
CA ASN A 255 -0.21 -12.91 2.23
C ASN A 255 -0.42 -11.97 1.03
N ASP A 256 0.66 -11.52 0.39
CA ASP A 256 0.61 -10.48 -0.62
C ASP A 256 1.90 -10.43 -1.44
N ILE A 257 1.86 -9.61 -2.49
CA ILE A 257 2.95 -9.40 -3.43
C ILE A 257 3.11 -7.92 -3.73
N ILE A 258 4.32 -7.51 -4.10
CA ILE A 258 4.56 -6.22 -4.75
C ILE A 258 4.77 -6.46 -6.22
N VAL A 259 3.96 -5.81 -7.06
CA VAL A 259 4.09 -5.87 -8.51
C VAL A 259 4.28 -4.49 -9.10
N GLU A 260 5.02 -4.46 -10.20
CA GLU A 260 5.11 -3.32 -11.09
C GLU A 260 4.51 -3.74 -12.44
N TRP A 261 3.85 -2.82 -13.11
CA TRP A 261 3.31 -3.07 -14.44
C TRP A 261 3.51 -1.89 -15.37
N GLN A 262 3.63 -2.20 -16.66
CA GLN A 262 3.72 -1.22 -17.73
C GLN A 262 2.69 -1.54 -18.81
N VAL A 263 1.88 -0.54 -19.17
CA VAL A 263 0.99 -0.63 -20.33
C VAL A 263 1.72 -0.16 -21.58
N ARG A 264 1.57 -0.88 -22.69
CA ARG A 264 2.17 -0.52 -23.97
C ARG A 264 1.18 -0.69 -25.10
N ASN A 265 1.04 0.35 -25.91
CA ASN A 265 0.21 0.32 -27.11
C ASN A 265 0.89 -0.50 -28.21
N GLU A 266 0.12 -1.23 -29.00
CA GLU A 266 0.59 -1.71 -30.30
C GLU A 266 0.61 -0.50 -31.25
N ARG A 267 1.81 0.03 -31.52
CA ARG A 267 2.03 0.93 -32.66
C ARG A 267 2.78 0.19 -33.73
#